data_AF-A0A962CI60-F1
#
_entry.id   AF-A0A962CI60-F1
#
_cell.length_a   1.000
_cell.length_b   1.000
_cell.length_c   1.000
_cell.angle_alpha   90.00
_cell.angle_beta   90.00
_cell.angle_gamma   90.00
#
_symmetry.space_group_name_H-M   'P 1'
#
loop_
_entity.id
_entity.type
_entity.pdbx_description
1 polymer ?
#
loop_
_entity_poly.entity_id
_entity_poly.type
_entity_poly.pdbx_seq_one_letter_code
_entity_poly.pdbx_strand_id
1 'polypeptide(L)'
;PHRGVPIASLDAGLRFDRELSLAGNGYTQTLEPRIYYLRVPYRDQDNLPVFDTQEVPFSFGQLFRSNRFVGADRQMDANNLTVALTSRLIEDSSGSERVSASIGQIRYFDDQRVQLPGRPVTDYSGSTYVGELDLRLNERWRFTVSNQWNPNTDRTDLSAFGVQNRFGRDGVFNLSYRFR
;
A
#
# COMPACT_ATOMS: atom_id res chain seq x y z
N PRO A 1 -17.66 21.59 20.38
CA PRO A 1 -16.34 20.96 20.61
C PRO A 1 -15.34 21.40 19.52
N HIS A 2 -14.10 21.74 19.91
CA HIS A 2 -13.02 22.14 19.00
C HIS A 2 -11.87 21.13 19.14
N ARG A 3 -11.34 20.64 18.03
CA ARG A 3 -10.14 19.78 17.97
C ARG A 3 -9.17 20.33 16.93
N GLY A 4 -8.00 20.81 17.38
CA GLY A 4 -6.87 21.15 16.53
C GLY A 4 -5.74 20.13 16.71
N VAL A 5 -5.38 19.44 15.64
CA VAL A 5 -4.26 18.48 15.64
C VAL A 5 -3.32 18.84 14.50
N PRO A 6 -2.06 19.26 14.77
CA PRO A 6 -1.11 19.51 13.70
C PRO A 6 -0.68 18.19 13.06
N ILE A 7 -0.55 18.18 11.74
CA ILE A 7 -0.10 17.02 10.97
C ILE A 7 1.17 17.46 10.25
N ALA A 8 2.28 16.77 10.53
CA ALA A 8 3.54 16.97 9.81
C ALA A 8 3.92 15.69 9.09
N SER A 9 4.31 15.81 7.82
CA SER A 9 4.75 14.68 7.02
C SER A 9 5.91 15.05 6.11
N LEU A 10 6.81 14.09 5.88
CA LEU A 10 7.89 14.17 4.91
C LEU A 10 7.79 12.96 3.98
N ASP A 11 7.76 13.21 2.67
CA ASP A 11 7.73 12.18 1.64
C ASP A 11 8.95 12.33 0.75
N ALA A 12 9.75 11.28 0.64
CA ALA A 12 10.96 11.29 -0.16
C ALA A 12 11.11 9.96 -0.91
N GLY A 13 11.57 10.04 -2.16
CA GLY A 13 11.84 8.87 -2.97
C GLY A 13 12.99 9.11 -3.93
N LEU A 14 13.60 8.02 -4.35
CA LEU A 14 14.60 8.00 -5.42
C LEU A 14 14.09 7.14 -6.57
N ARG A 15 14.71 7.29 -7.74
CA ARG A 15 14.46 6.44 -8.90
C ARG A 15 15.79 6.13 -9.57
N PHE A 16 16.09 4.84 -9.68
CA PHE A 16 17.26 4.33 -10.36
C PHE A 16 16.81 3.54 -11.57
N ASP A 17 17.36 3.83 -12.75
CA ASP A 17 17.00 3.16 -13.98
C ASP A 17 18.22 2.42 -14.54
N ARG A 18 18.00 1.23 -15.11
CA ARG A 18 19.02 0.47 -15.85
C ARG A 18 18.44 -0.18 -17.10
N GLU A 19 19.21 -0.20 -18.17
CA GLU A 19 18.87 -0.93 -19.39
C GLU A 19 19.11 -2.43 -19.22
N LEU A 20 18.24 -3.24 -19.83
CA LEU A 20 18.27 -4.68 -19.84
C LEU A 20 17.87 -5.20 -21.22
N SER A 21 18.45 -6.33 -21.61
CA SER A 21 17.99 -7.10 -22.76
C SER A 21 17.49 -8.46 -22.28
N LEU A 22 16.22 -8.77 -22.54
CA LEU A 22 15.59 -10.02 -22.15
C LEU A 22 14.86 -10.61 -23.36
N ALA A 23 15.16 -11.86 -23.69
CA ALA A 23 14.55 -12.58 -24.83
C ALA A 23 14.63 -11.79 -26.17
N GLY A 24 15.69 -11.01 -26.37
CA GLY A 24 15.91 -10.20 -27.58
C GLY A 24 15.19 -8.85 -27.59
N ASN A 25 14.43 -8.51 -26.55
CA ASN A 25 13.77 -7.22 -26.42
C ASN A 25 14.53 -6.32 -25.42
N GLY A 26 14.54 -5.02 -25.70
CA GLY A 26 15.05 -3.99 -24.78
C GLY A 26 14.03 -3.65 -23.70
N TYR A 27 14.51 -3.52 -22.47
CA TYR A 27 13.73 -3.07 -21.32
C TYR A 27 14.52 -2.08 -20.48
N THR A 28 13.81 -1.13 -19.89
CA THR A 28 14.29 -0.30 -18.80
C THR A 28 13.71 -0.81 -17.48
N GLN A 29 14.57 -1.27 -16.57
CA GLN A 29 14.18 -1.58 -15.20
C GLN A 29 14.36 -0.37 -14.30
N THR A 30 13.32 -0.02 -13.55
CA THR A 30 13.38 0.98 -12.49
C THR A 30 13.45 0.32 -11.11
N LEU A 31 14.14 0.99 -10.17
CA LEU A 31 14.12 0.69 -8.74
C LEU A 31 13.82 1.99 -7.98
N GLU A 32 12.69 2.01 -7.30
CA GLU A 32 12.06 3.19 -6.72
C GLU A 32 11.89 3.00 -5.21
N PRO A 33 12.95 3.22 -4.40
CA PRO A 33 12.79 3.26 -2.95
C PRO A 33 12.07 4.55 -2.54
N ARG A 34 11.12 4.43 -1.60
CA ARG A 34 10.36 5.55 -1.04
C ARG A 34 10.26 5.43 0.47
N ILE A 35 10.44 6.55 1.14
CA ILE A 35 10.22 6.69 2.58
C ILE A 35 9.16 7.76 2.83
N TYR A 36 8.34 7.55 3.85
CA TYR A 36 7.34 8.54 4.27
C TYR A 36 7.29 8.59 5.79
N TYR A 37 7.61 9.74 6.36
CA TYR A 37 7.54 9.98 7.79
C TYR A 37 6.27 10.78 8.11
N LEU A 38 5.52 10.35 9.12
CA LEU A 38 4.30 11.00 9.59
C LEU A 38 4.36 11.20 11.10
N ARG A 39 4.18 12.45 11.53
CA ARG A 39 4.06 12.86 12.93
C ARG A 39 2.72 13.56 13.16
N VAL A 40 1.89 12.94 13.99
CA VAL A 40 0.62 13.50 14.47
C VAL A 40 0.56 13.28 15.98
N PRO A 41 0.56 14.34 16.82
CA PRO A 41 0.56 14.18 18.25
C PRO A 41 -0.78 13.60 18.73
N TYR A 42 -0.71 12.80 19.78
CA TYR A 42 -1.91 12.29 20.44
C TYR A 42 -2.76 13.41 21.03
N ARG A 43 -4.06 13.30 20.80
CA ARG A 43 -5.12 14.05 21.46
C ARG A 43 -6.24 13.07 21.76
N ASP A 44 -6.71 13.09 23.01
CA ASP A 44 -7.90 12.35 23.42
C ASP A 44 -9.12 12.82 22.63
N GLN A 45 -9.84 11.87 22.04
CA GLN A 45 -10.98 12.07 21.15
C GLN A 45 -12.17 11.20 21.57
N ASP A 46 -12.11 10.54 22.73
CA ASP A 46 -13.12 9.56 23.15
C ASP A 46 -14.47 10.22 23.45
N ASN A 47 -14.45 11.48 23.87
CA ASN A 47 -15.64 12.30 24.07
C ASN A 47 -16.26 12.85 22.77
N LEU A 48 -15.64 12.60 21.60
CA LEU A 48 -16.20 12.99 20.31
C LEU A 48 -17.05 11.83 19.74
N PRO A 49 -18.31 12.08 19.35
CA PRO A 49 -19.13 11.06 18.69
C PRO A 49 -18.49 10.58 17.37
N VAL A 50 -18.88 9.39 16.94
CA VAL A 50 -18.53 8.83 15.62
C VAL A 50 -19.80 8.80 14.77
N PHE A 51 -19.78 9.52 13.64
CA PHE A 51 -20.91 9.60 12.71
C PHE A 51 -20.60 8.86 11.42
N ASP A 52 -19.57 9.30 10.70
CA ASP A 52 -19.22 8.84 9.35
C ASP A 52 -17.79 8.28 9.26
N THR A 53 -17.14 8.10 10.41
CA THR A 53 -15.76 7.66 10.49
C THR A 53 -15.63 6.14 10.50
N GLN A 54 -14.78 5.63 9.61
CA GLN A 54 -14.47 4.21 9.49
C GLN A 54 -12.98 4.02 9.21
N GLU A 55 -12.44 2.87 9.62
CA GLU A 55 -11.07 2.50 9.26
C GLU A 55 -11.03 1.97 7.82
N VAL A 56 -10.08 2.46 7.02
CA VAL A 56 -9.95 2.07 5.61
C VAL A 56 -9.26 0.71 5.51
N PRO A 57 -9.74 -0.21 4.65
CA PRO A 57 -9.01 -1.44 4.36
C PRO A 57 -7.57 -1.15 3.94
N PHE A 58 -6.63 -1.83 4.59
CA PHE A 58 -5.21 -1.63 4.35
C PHE A 58 -4.82 -2.04 2.92
N SER A 59 -3.91 -1.29 2.31
CA SER A 59 -3.37 -1.53 0.96
C SER A 59 -2.01 -0.84 0.81
N PHE A 60 -1.30 -1.09 -0.30
CA PHE A 60 0.01 -0.46 -0.52
C PHE A 60 -0.09 1.08 -0.50
N GLY A 61 -1.15 1.65 -1.07
CA GLY A 61 -1.40 3.08 -1.02
C GLY A 61 -1.72 3.65 0.37
N GLN A 62 -2.23 2.82 1.30
CA GLN A 62 -2.48 3.25 2.68
C GLN A 62 -1.19 3.52 3.47
N LEU A 63 -0.07 2.94 3.05
CA LEU A 63 1.24 3.16 3.67
C LEU A 63 1.66 4.64 3.70
N PHE A 64 1.12 5.46 2.82
CA PHE A 64 1.52 6.87 2.63
C PHE A 64 0.43 7.87 3.03
N ARG A 65 -0.63 7.42 3.72
CA ARG A 65 -1.70 8.32 4.17
C ARG A 65 -1.39 8.94 5.51
N SER A 66 -1.85 10.18 5.67
CA SER A 66 -1.79 10.93 6.94
C SER A 66 -2.86 10.53 7.95
N ASN A 67 -3.85 9.72 7.54
CA ASN A 67 -4.88 9.18 8.42
C ASN A 67 -5.35 7.80 7.92
N ARG A 68 -5.56 6.86 8.83
CA ARG A 68 -6.14 5.52 8.56
C ARG A 68 -7.66 5.52 8.51
N PHE A 69 -8.27 6.57 9.05
CA PHE A 69 -9.71 6.73 9.05
C PHE A 69 -10.18 7.56 7.84
N VAL A 70 -11.34 7.21 7.30
CA VAL A 70 -12.17 8.14 6.52
C VAL A 70 -13.09 8.90 7.47
N GLY A 71 -13.65 10.02 7.03
CA GLY A 71 -14.46 10.90 7.88
C GLY A 71 -13.62 11.84 8.72
N ALA A 72 -14.28 12.76 9.43
CA ALA A 72 -13.61 13.80 10.22
C ALA A 72 -13.58 13.49 11.72
N ASP A 73 -14.31 12.49 12.22
CA ASP A 73 -14.51 12.30 13.66
C ASP A 73 -13.28 11.74 14.36
N ARG A 74 -12.39 11.04 13.64
CA ARG A 74 -11.10 10.57 14.18
C ARG A 74 -9.93 11.00 13.31
N GLN A 75 -8.97 11.64 13.95
CA GLN A 75 -7.63 11.87 13.41
C GLN A 75 -6.66 10.99 14.17
N MET A 76 -6.02 10.03 13.49
CA MET A 76 -5.04 9.16 14.13
C MET A 76 -3.86 9.96 14.70
N ASP A 77 -3.31 9.49 15.81
CA ASP A 77 -1.95 9.83 16.23
C ASP A 77 -0.93 8.95 15.51
N ALA A 78 0.26 9.50 15.28
CA ALA A 78 1.29 8.86 14.47
C ALA A 78 2.69 9.32 14.86
N ASN A 79 3.60 8.37 14.93
CA ASN A 79 5.04 8.56 14.87
C ASN A 79 5.58 7.44 13.99
N ASN A 80 5.40 7.61 12.69
CA ASN A 80 5.41 6.49 11.75
C ASN A 80 6.46 6.74 10.68
N LEU A 81 7.29 5.73 10.41
CA LEU A 81 8.17 5.70 9.24
C LEU A 81 7.75 4.57 8.31
N THR A 82 7.21 4.94 7.18
CA THR A 82 6.97 4.03 6.06
C THR A 82 8.23 3.85 5.25
N VAL A 83 8.53 2.61 4.92
CA VAL A 83 9.57 2.24 3.94
C VAL A 83 8.92 1.34 2.90
N ALA A 84 9.14 1.67 1.63
CA ALA A 84 8.63 0.91 0.52
C ALA A 84 9.64 0.86 -0.63
N LEU A 85 9.50 -0.17 -1.44
CA LEU A 85 10.29 -0.37 -2.64
C LEU A 85 9.36 -0.81 -3.76
N THR A 86 9.45 -0.11 -4.89
CA THR A 86 8.80 -0.50 -6.14
C THR A 86 9.86 -0.77 -7.20
N SER A 87 9.67 -1.79 -8.01
CA SER A 87 10.48 -2.02 -9.21
C SER A 87 9.56 -2.24 -10.39
N ARG A 88 9.87 -1.58 -11.51
CA ARG A 88 9.12 -1.70 -12.75
C ARG A 88 10.02 -2.20 -13.86
N LEU A 89 9.45 -2.96 -14.78
CA LEU A 89 10.10 -3.33 -16.04
C LEU A 89 9.29 -2.75 -17.19
N ILE A 90 9.88 -1.79 -17.90
CA ILE A 90 9.24 -1.03 -18.98
C ILE A 90 9.87 -1.49 -20.29
N GLU A 91 9.05 -1.87 -21.25
CA GLU A 91 9.52 -2.27 -22.58
C GLU A 91 9.90 -1.04 -23.41
N ASP A 92 11.13 -1.00 -23.93
CA ASP A 92 11.66 0.20 -24.58
C ASP A 92 10.93 0.51 -25.89
N SER A 93 10.50 -0.53 -26.63
CA SER A 93 9.86 -0.37 -27.94
C SER A 93 8.45 0.20 -27.87
N SER A 94 7.70 -0.08 -26.80
CA SER A 94 6.30 0.33 -26.65
C SER A 94 6.06 1.31 -25.49
N GLY A 95 7.03 1.49 -24.59
CA GLY A 95 6.86 2.20 -23.32
C GLY A 95 5.93 1.48 -22.34
N SER A 96 5.50 0.25 -22.63
CA SER A 96 4.57 -0.48 -21.78
C SER A 96 5.27 -1.02 -20.54
N GLU A 97 4.71 -0.75 -19.37
CA GLU A 97 5.07 -1.45 -18.14
C GLU A 97 4.62 -2.92 -18.24
N ARG A 98 5.60 -3.82 -18.31
CA ARG A 98 5.39 -5.28 -18.35
C ARG A 98 5.36 -5.89 -16.96
N VAL A 99 6.09 -5.31 -16.00
CA VAL A 99 6.13 -5.77 -14.61
C VAL A 99 6.08 -4.56 -13.69
N SER A 100 5.31 -4.65 -12.61
CA SER A 100 5.40 -3.77 -11.45
C SER A 100 5.29 -4.58 -10.18
N ALA A 101 6.34 -4.54 -9.36
CA ALA A 101 6.40 -5.23 -8.08
C ALA A 101 6.64 -4.21 -6.98
N SER A 102 5.83 -4.25 -5.94
CA SER A 102 5.90 -3.30 -4.82
C SER A 102 5.83 -4.05 -3.50
N ILE A 103 6.63 -3.61 -2.52
CA ILE A 103 6.56 -4.10 -1.14
C ILE A 103 6.78 -2.94 -0.17
N GLY A 104 6.08 -2.92 0.95
CA GLY A 104 6.27 -1.88 1.95
C GLY A 104 5.65 -2.19 3.30
N GLN A 105 6.06 -1.41 4.29
CA GLN A 105 5.61 -1.51 5.68
C GLN A 105 5.74 -0.15 6.36
N ILE A 106 4.91 0.08 7.37
CA ILE A 106 5.07 1.18 8.33
C ILE A 106 5.76 0.65 9.59
N ARG A 107 6.81 1.34 10.04
CA ARG A 107 7.38 1.20 11.38
C ARG A 107 6.69 2.20 12.31
N TYR A 108 6.22 1.73 13.46
CA TYR A 108 5.64 2.58 14.50
C TYR A 108 6.69 2.83 15.58
N PHE A 109 6.90 4.10 15.94
CA PHE A 109 7.79 4.49 17.03
C PHE A 109 7.05 4.75 18.35
N ASP A 110 5.75 5.09 18.25
CA ASP A 110 4.85 5.31 19.38
C ASP A 110 3.59 4.46 19.18
N ASP A 111 2.94 4.06 20.27
CA ASP A 111 1.64 3.36 20.23
C ASP A 111 0.57 4.23 19.57
N GLN A 112 -0.34 3.61 18.82
CA GLN A 112 -1.47 4.31 18.20
C GLN A 112 -2.68 4.27 19.13
N ARG A 113 -2.93 5.40 19.80
CA ARG A 113 -3.92 5.50 20.87
C ARG A 113 -5.28 5.96 20.40
N VAL A 114 -5.37 6.74 19.33
CA VAL A 114 -6.66 7.17 18.78
C VAL A 114 -7.27 6.03 17.98
N GLN A 115 -8.36 5.48 18.51
CA GLN A 115 -9.06 4.32 17.98
C GLN A 115 -10.56 4.60 17.77
N LEU A 116 -11.23 3.73 17.02
CA LEU A 116 -12.70 3.68 17.04
C LEU A 116 -13.18 3.06 18.36
N PRO A 117 -14.38 3.41 18.86
CA PRO A 117 -14.92 2.85 20.09
C PRO A 117 -14.87 1.31 20.13
N GLY A 118 -14.39 0.75 21.25
CA GLY A 118 -14.26 -0.69 21.44
C GLY A 118 -13.05 -1.35 20.76
N ARG A 119 -12.17 -0.58 20.11
CA ARG A 119 -10.89 -1.08 19.58
C ARG A 119 -9.75 -0.82 20.56
N PRO A 120 -8.86 -1.79 20.79
CA PRO A 120 -7.71 -1.59 21.68
C PRO A 120 -6.68 -0.65 21.04
N VAL A 121 -5.82 -0.08 21.89
CA VAL A 121 -4.60 0.62 21.45
C VAL A 121 -3.75 -0.33 20.61
N THR A 122 -3.12 0.20 19.55
CA THR A 122 -2.16 -0.56 18.76
C THR A 122 -0.76 -0.31 19.33
N ASP A 123 -0.23 -1.29 20.06
CA ASP A 123 1.07 -1.28 20.74
C ASP A 123 2.15 -2.07 19.97
N TYR A 124 1.88 -2.35 18.70
CA TYR A 124 2.82 -3.02 17.81
C TYR A 124 3.93 -2.10 17.33
N SER A 125 5.07 -2.69 16.98
CA SER A 125 6.21 -1.95 16.45
C SER A 125 6.14 -1.68 14.94
N GLY A 126 5.14 -2.22 14.23
CA GLY A 126 4.96 -2.01 12.80
C GLY A 126 3.63 -2.54 12.26
N SER A 127 3.31 -2.12 11.03
CA SER A 127 2.13 -2.56 10.30
C SER A 127 2.31 -3.97 9.73
N THR A 128 1.22 -4.51 9.20
CA THR A 128 1.23 -5.57 8.19
C THR A 128 2.16 -5.19 7.02
N TYR A 129 2.93 -6.14 6.51
CA TYR A 129 3.66 -5.99 5.24
C TYR A 129 2.66 -6.10 4.09
N VAL A 130 2.76 -5.21 3.10
CA VAL A 130 1.94 -5.27 1.89
C VAL A 130 2.84 -5.48 0.68
N GLY A 131 2.52 -6.51 -0.11
CA GLY A 131 3.16 -6.81 -1.37
C GLY A 131 2.15 -6.82 -2.52
N GLU A 132 2.53 -6.24 -3.66
CA GLU A 132 1.73 -6.22 -4.89
C GLU A 132 2.60 -6.56 -6.09
N LEU A 133 2.08 -7.36 -7.02
CA LEU A 133 2.72 -7.70 -8.30
C LEU A 133 1.70 -7.59 -9.43
N ASP A 134 2.02 -6.79 -10.44
CA ASP A 134 1.35 -6.74 -11.73
C ASP A 134 2.30 -7.27 -12.81
N LEU A 135 1.88 -8.28 -13.55
CA LEU A 135 2.67 -8.89 -14.61
C LEU A 135 1.85 -8.95 -15.90
N ARG A 136 2.27 -8.21 -16.91
CA ARG A 136 1.72 -8.25 -18.27
C ARG A 136 2.68 -9.01 -19.17
N LEU A 137 2.49 -10.32 -19.26
CA LEU A 137 3.33 -11.19 -20.10
C LEU A 137 3.31 -10.76 -21.57
N ASN A 138 2.15 -10.32 -22.07
CA ASN A 138 1.96 -9.72 -23.39
C ASN A 138 0.67 -8.89 -23.39
N GLU A 139 0.22 -8.44 -24.56
CA GLU A 139 -1.00 -7.65 -24.70
C GLU A 139 -2.29 -8.40 -24.29
N ARG A 140 -2.22 -9.73 -24.19
CA ARG A 140 -3.38 -10.59 -23.91
C ARG A 140 -3.43 -11.05 -22.47
N TRP A 141 -2.28 -11.36 -21.85
CA TRP A 141 -2.23 -11.98 -20.53
C TRP A 141 -1.71 -11.03 -19.46
N ARG A 142 -2.52 -10.86 -18.40
CA ARG A 142 -2.16 -10.11 -17.19
C ARG A 142 -2.38 -10.97 -15.96
N PHE A 143 -1.43 -10.95 -15.04
CA PHE A 143 -1.47 -11.61 -13.75
C PHE A 143 -1.31 -10.57 -12.66
N THR A 144 -2.11 -10.69 -11.59
CA THR A 144 -2.05 -9.78 -10.45
C THR A 144 -1.95 -10.59 -9.16
N VAL A 145 -1.04 -10.21 -8.28
CA VAL A 145 -0.92 -10.78 -6.93
C VAL A 145 -0.95 -9.63 -5.91
N SER A 146 -1.66 -9.81 -4.81
CA SER A 146 -1.64 -8.92 -3.66
C SER A 146 -1.61 -9.75 -2.40
N ASN A 147 -0.70 -9.43 -1.48
CA ASN A 147 -0.54 -10.14 -0.22
C ASN A 147 -0.36 -9.16 0.93
N GLN A 148 -0.94 -9.51 2.07
CA GLN A 148 -0.82 -8.78 3.32
C GLN A 148 -0.46 -9.77 4.42
N TRP A 149 0.77 -9.70 4.92
CA TRP A 149 1.26 -10.58 5.97
C TRP A 149 1.53 -9.78 7.25
N ASN A 150 0.89 -10.19 8.33
CA ASN A 150 0.88 -9.49 9.61
C ASN A 150 1.92 -10.10 10.55
N PRO A 151 3.05 -9.41 10.79
CA PRO A 151 4.10 -9.91 11.67
C PRO A 151 3.67 -9.98 13.14
N ASN A 152 2.62 -9.25 13.52
CA ASN A 152 2.17 -9.15 14.91
C ASN A 152 1.29 -10.34 15.33
N THR A 153 0.68 -11.03 14.36
CA THR A 153 -0.18 -12.21 14.59
C THR A 153 0.33 -13.47 13.92
N ASP A 154 1.43 -13.37 13.16
CA ASP A 154 2.00 -14.42 12.30
C ASP A 154 0.97 -15.01 11.33
N ARG A 155 0.18 -14.15 10.70
CA ARG A 155 -0.92 -14.55 9.80
C ARG A 155 -0.92 -13.75 8.51
N THR A 156 -1.47 -14.35 7.47
CA THR A 156 -1.82 -13.64 6.24
C THR A 156 -3.22 -13.05 6.40
N ASP A 157 -3.31 -11.73 6.47
CA ASP A 157 -4.59 -11.00 6.57
C ASP A 157 -5.33 -10.98 5.23
N LEU A 158 -4.59 -11.07 4.11
CA LEU A 158 -5.15 -11.07 2.77
C LEU A 158 -4.19 -11.71 1.77
N SER A 159 -4.74 -12.57 0.90
CA SER A 159 -4.08 -12.99 -0.33
C SER A 159 -5.05 -12.90 -1.48
N ALA A 160 -4.66 -12.25 -2.57
CA ALA A 160 -5.45 -12.17 -3.79
C ALA A 160 -4.60 -12.50 -5.00
N PHE A 161 -5.17 -13.27 -5.91
CA PHE A 161 -4.59 -13.64 -7.19
C PHE A 161 -5.61 -13.37 -8.30
N GLY A 162 -5.15 -12.89 -9.44
CA GLY A 162 -5.98 -12.61 -10.59
C GLY A 162 -5.27 -12.95 -11.89
N VAL A 163 -6.05 -13.43 -12.86
CA VAL A 163 -5.63 -13.67 -14.24
C VAL A 163 -6.65 -13.03 -15.15
N GLN A 164 -6.17 -12.25 -16.11
CA GLN A 164 -6.97 -11.72 -17.19
C GLN A 164 -6.37 -12.17 -18.52
N ASN A 165 -7.24 -12.66 -19.41
CA ASN A 165 -6.92 -12.91 -20.80
C ASN A 165 -7.79 -12.04 -21.72
N ARG A 166 -7.19 -11.41 -22.74
CA ARG A 166 -7.91 -10.77 -23.84
C ARG A 166 -7.80 -11.62 -25.11
N PHE A 167 -8.92 -11.80 -25.82
CA PHE A 167 -9.00 -12.64 -27.00
C PHE A 167 -9.97 -12.05 -28.04
N GLY A 168 -9.81 -12.44 -29.31
CA GLY A 168 -10.59 -11.86 -30.41
C GLY A 168 -10.35 -10.35 -30.56
N ARG A 169 -11.36 -9.63 -31.05
CA ARG A 169 -11.33 -8.15 -31.13
C ARG A 169 -11.69 -7.49 -29.79
N ASP A 170 -12.70 -8.03 -29.09
CA ASP A 170 -13.27 -7.38 -27.89
C ASP A 170 -13.49 -8.35 -26.71
N GLY A 171 -12.99 -9.59 -26.79
CA GLY A 171 -13.21 -10.62 -25.77
C GLY A 171 -12.30 -10.48 -24.55
N VAL A 172 -12.85 -10.71 -23.36
CA VAL A 172 -12.10 -10.74 -22.11
C VAL A 172 -12.56 -11.90 -21.23
N PHE A 173 -11.59 -12.57 -20.59
CA PHE A 173 -11.80 -13.58 -19.56
C PHE A 173 -11.06 -13.14 -18.30
N ASN A 174 -11.74 -13.22 -17.15
CA ASN A 174 -11.18 -12.87 -15.84
C ASN A 174 -11.40 -14.02 -14.86
N LEU A 175 -10.34 -14.41 -14.16
CA LEU A 175 -10.38 -15.31 -13.01
C LEU A 175 -9.72 -14.61 -11.84
N SER A 176 -10.34 -14.66 -10.66
CA SER A 176 -9.74 -14.12 -9.45
C SER A 176 -10.04 -15.00 -8.24
N TYR A 177 -9.09 -15.05 -7.32
CA TYR A 177 -9.21 -15.71 -6.02
C TYR A 177 -8.80 -14.72 -4.93
N ARG A 178 -9.54 -14.72 -3.82
CA ARG A 178 -9.27 -13.86 -2.67
C ARG A 178 -9.51 -14.62 -1.37
N PHE A 179 -8.50 -14.62 -0.52
CA PHE A 179 -8.51 -15.13 0.85
C PHE A 179 -8.41 -13.95 1.82
N ARG A 180 -9.15 -14.04 2.92
CA ARG A 180 -9.19 -13.13 4.07
C ARG A 180 -9.54 -13.92 5.32
#